data_AF-A0A224ZAD3-F1
#
_entry.id   AF-A0A224ZAD3-F1
#
_cell.length_a   1.000
_cell.length_b   1.000
_cell.length_c   1.000
_cell.angle_alpha   90.00
_cell.angle_beta   90.00
_cell.angle_gamma   90.00
#
_symmetry.space_group_name_H-M   'P 1'
#
loop_
_entity.id
_entity.type
_entity.pdbx_description
1 polymer ?
#
loop_
_entity_poly.entity_id
_entity_poly.type
_entity_poly.pdbx_seq_one_letter_code
_entity_poly.pdbx_strand_id
1 'polypeptide(L)'
;MHDITFQWPPGHFGIDGNQHADNSARNAYESGVKEAIPLSRIDAASKIRSLARDVMHSMWNTSGFLHTRLHRLDPSFQLQVPLGLSRSETTVLGRLWLDVSFTNSFAHRIGIADSAACDHCGSEESIAHVLCYSPHYSSQ
;
A
#
# COMPACT_ATOMS: atom_id res chain seq x y z
N MET A 1 -35.87 2.69 20.65
CA MET A 1 -34.52 3.28 20.50
C MET A 1 -33.99 3.50 21.91
N HIS A 2 -32.86 2.89 22.26
CA HIS A 2 -32.30 3.00 23.61
C HIS A 2 -31.32 4.18 23.62
N ASP A 3 -31.44 5.05 24.62
CA ASP A 3 -30.49 6.13 24.84
C ASP A 3 -29.44 5.65 25.84
N ILE A 4 -28.17 5.77 25.47
CA ILE A 4 -27.03 5.30 26.27
C ILE A 4 -26.08 6.47 26.46
N THR A 5 -25.84 6.83 27.71
CA THR A 5 -24.88 7.88 28.09
C THR A 5 -23.66 7.25 28.74
N PHE A 6 -22.47 7.59 28.23
CA PHE A 6 -21.20 7.18 28.83
C PHE A 6 -20.72 8.22 29.84
N GLN A 7 -20.20 7.76 30.97
CA GLN A 7 -19.65 8.60 32.03
C GLN A 7 -18.29 8.05 32.48
N TRP A 8 -17.38 8.95 32.85
CA TRP A 8 -16.03 8.62 33.31
C TRP A 8 -15.79 9.22 34.71
N PRO A 9 -16.27 8.56 35.77
CA PRO A 9 -16.03 9.01 37.13
C PRO A 9 -14.58 8.77 37.56
N PRO A 10 -14.04 9.56 38.50
CA PRO A 10 -12.75 9.27 39.11
C PRO A 10 -12.75 7.90 39.81
N GLY A 11 -11.60 7.22 39.77
CA GLY A 11 -11.43 5.90 40.39
C GLY A 11 -11.64 5.93 41.91
N HIS A 12 -12.11 4.81 42.47
CA HIS A 12 -12.31 4.63 43.92
C HIS A 12 -13.27 5.62 44.60
N PHE A 13 -14.19 6.24 43.86
CA PHE A 13 -15.16 7.19 44.40
C PHE A 13 -16.36 6.53 45.14
N GLY A 14 -16.20 5.29 45.63
CA GLY A 14 -17.25 4.57 46.36
C GLY A 14 -18.48 4.20 45.54
N ILE A 15 -18.40 4.22 44.20
CA ILE A 15 -19.49 3.73 43.35
C ILE A 15 -19.49 2.20 43.40
N ASP A 16 -20.47 1.63 44.09
CA ASP A 16 -20.54 0.19 44.36
C ASP A 16 -20.38 -0.67 43.10
N GLY A 17 -21.02 -0.28 41.99
CA GLY A 17 -20.92 -1.02 40.72
C GLY A 17 -19.51 -1.02 40.13
N ASN A 18 -18.80 0.11 40.23
CA ASN A 18 -17.41 0.21 39.77
C ASN A 18 -16.46 -0.57 40.67
N GLN A 19 -16.67 -0.53 41.99
CA GLN A 19 -15.88 -1.29 42.95
C GLN A 19 -16.07 -2.80 42.77
N HIS A 20 -17.28 -3.26 42.48
CA HIS A 20 -17.54 -4.66 42.14
C HIS A 20 -16.84 -5.05 40.83
N ALA A 21 -16.94 -4.24 39.78
CA ALA A 21 -16.25 -4.49 38.51
C ALA A 21 -14.73 -4.58 38.70
N ASP A 22 -14.13 -3.65 39.46
CA ASP A 22 -12.69 -3.64 39.77
C ASP A 22 -12.28 -4.88 40.58
N ASN A 23 -13.07 -5.28 41.58
CA ASN A 23 -12.80 -6.47 42.39
C ASN A 23 -12.91 -7.75 41.54
N SER A 24 -13.92 -7.85 40.68
CA SER A 24 -14.05 -8.97 39.75
C SER A 24 -12.87 -9.06 38.78
N ALA A 25 -12.44 -7.93 38.22
CA ALA A 25 -11.27 -7.87 37.34
C ALA A 25 -9.99 -8.30 38.07
N ARG A 26 -9.79 -7.82 39.30
CA ARG A 26 -8.64 -8.20 40.16
C ARG A 26 -8.65 -9.68 40.49
N ASN A 27 -9.79 -10.22 40.93
CA ASN A 27 -9.93 -11.64 41.27
C ASN A 27 -9.67 -12.54 40.04
N ALA A 28 -10.17 -12.15 38.87
CA ALA A 28 -9.90 -12.88 37.63
C ALA A 28 -8.41 -12.90 37.31
N TYR A 29 -7.73 -11.76 37.45
CA TYR A 29 -6.28 -11.66 37.26
C TYR A 29 -5.50 -12.53 38.26
N GLU A 30 -5.82 -12.44 39.56
CA GLU A 30 -5.16 -13.20 40.64
C GLU A 30 -5.40 -14.71 40.56
N SER A 31 -6.56 -15.13 40.04
CA SER A 31 -6.87 -16.55 39.86
C SER A 31 -5.90 -17.27 38.91
N GLY A 32 -5.21 -16.52 38.03
CA GLY A 32 -4.28 -17.06 37.04
C GLY A 32 -4.94 -17.90 35.94
N VAL A 33 -6.28 -18.03 35.97
CA VAL A 33 -7.05 -18.77 34.96
C VAL A 33 -7.01 -17.98 33.66
N LYS A 34 -6.44 -18.58 32.62
CA LYS A 34 -6.39 -18.01 31.28
C LYS A 34 -7.40 -18.71 30.40
N GLU A 35 -8.42 -17.98 29.98
CA GLU A 35 -9.32 -18.44 28.91
C GLU A 35 -8.84 -17.88 27.58
N ALA A 36 -8.72 -18.77 26.58
CA ALA A 36 -8.42 -18.35 25.23
C ALA A 36 -9.68 -17.70 24.64
N ILE A 37 -9.65 -16.38 24.49
CA ILE A 37 -10.71 -15.65 23.80
C ILE A 37 -10.42 -15.75 22.30
N PRO A 38 -11.26 -16.45 21.51
CA PRO A 38 -11.07 -16.51 20.08
C PRO A 38 -11.15 -15.10 19.49
N LEU A 39 -10.27 -14.80 18.54
CA LEU A 39 -10.35 -13.54 17.82
C LEU A 39 -11.70 -13.45 17.10
N SER A 40 -12.31 -12.26 17.14
CA SER A 40 -13.41 -11.97 16.24
C SER A 40 -12.93 -12.11 14.79
N ARG A 41 -13.85 -12.33 13.86
CA ARG A 41 -13.51 -12.38 12.43
C ARG A 41 -12.79 -11.11 11.96
N ILE A 42 -13.17 -9.95 12.50
CA ILE A 42 -12.58 -8.65 12.15
C ILE A 42 -11.14 -8.56 12.67
N ASP A 43 -10.91 -8.95 13.92
CA ASP A 43 -9.59 -8.91 14.55
C ASP A 43 -8.65 -9.91 13.90
N ALA A 44 -9.13 -11.13 13.64
CA ALA A 44 -8.38 -12.16 12.92
C ALA A 44 -7.97 -11.66 11.53
N ALA A 45 -8.92 -11.10 10.77
CA ALA A 45 -8.62 -10.54 9.45
C ALA A 45 -7.63 -9.37 9.51
N SER A 46 -7.73 -8.51 10.53
CA SER A 46 -6.79 -7.41 10.76
C SER A 46 -5.39 -7.93 11.03
N LYS A 47 -5.26 -8.94 11.91
CA LYS A 47 -3.99 -9.55 12.26
C LYS A 47 -3.34 -10.26 11.07
N ILE A 48 -4.13 -10.99 10.28
CA ILE A 48 -3.67 -11.65 9.05
C ILE A 48 -3.16 -10.60 8.06
N ARG A 49 -3.90 -9.50 7.84
CA ARG A 49 -3.45 -8.42 6.95
C ARG A 49 -2.13 -7.79 7.40
N SER A 50 -1.97 -7.55 8.70
CA SER A 50 -0.72 -7.04 9.26
C SER A 50 0.43 -8.00 9.00
N LEU A 51 0.25 -9.29 9.32
CA LEU A 51 1.28 -10.29 9.12
C LEU A 51 1.65 -10.46 7.64
N ALA A 52 0.66 -10.49 6.75
CA ALA A 52 0.88 -10.57 5.32
C ALA A 52 1.68 -9.37 4.80
N ARG A 53 1.38 -8.16 5.31
CA ARG A 53 2.16 -6.95 5.00
C ARG A 53 3.60 -7.09 5.48
N ASP A 54 3.83 -7.52 6.71
CA ASP A 54 5.18 -7.67 7.27
C ASP A 54 6.01 -8.68 6.47
N VAL A 55 5.42 -9.83 6.11
CA VAL A 55 6.04 -10.85 5.26
C VAL A 55 6.34 -10.28 3.87
N MET A 56 5.39 -9.60 3.25
CA MET A 56 5.56 -8.99 1.93
C MET A 56 6.71 -7.96 1.94
N HIS A 57 6.75 -7.06 2.94
CA HIS A 57 7.83 -6.08 3.08
C HIS A 57 9.19 -6.74 3.28
N SER A 58 9.26 -7.81 4.07
CA SER A 58 10.49 -8.57 4.28
C SER A 58 10.98 -9.18 2.96
N MET A 59 10.10 -9.88 2.24
CA MET A 59 10.42 -10.48 0.95
C MET A 59 10.84 -9.43 -0.08
N TRP A 60 10.13 -8.31 -0.15
CA TRP A 60 10.40 -7.22 -1.09
C TRP A 60 11.80 -6.65 -0.96
N ASN A 61 12.37 -6.65 0.25
CA ASN A 61 13.70 -6.12 0.52
C ASN A 61 14.81 -7.18 0.48
N THR A 62 14.52 -8.40 0.02
CA THR A 62 15.55 -9.41 -0.23
C THR A 62 16.30 -9.16 -1.53
N SER A 63 17.54 -9.66 -1.63
CA SER A 63 18.45 -9.40 -2.76
C SER A 63 17.88 -9.73 -4.14
N GLY A 64 16.97 -10.71 -4.24
CA GLY A 64 16.30 -11.07 -5.48
C GLY A 64 15.40 -9.96 -6.06
N PHE A 65 14.90 -9.05 -5.22
CA PHE A 65 13.99 -7.98 -5.63
C PHE A 65 14.68 -6.61 -5.77
N LEU A 66 15.81 -6.37 -5.09
CA LEU A 66 16.50 -5.06 -5.03
C LEU A 66 16.85 -4.45 -6.40
N HIS A 67 17.06 -5.29 -7.42
CA HIS A 67 17.45 -4.82 -8.75
C HIS A 67 16.29 -4.77 -9.74
N THR A 68 15.10 -5.18 -9.32
CA THR A 68 13.89 -5.12 -10.15
C THR A 68 13.46 -3.67 -10.33
N ARG A 69 12.92 -3.36 -11.52
CA ARG A 69 12.38 -2.02 -11.82
C ARG A 69 11.30 -1.60 -10.82
N LEU A 70 10.43 -2.54 -10.45
CA LEU A 70 9.36 -2.31 -9.49
C LEU A 70 9.90 -1.91 -8.12
N HIS A 71 10.96 -2.57 -7.62
CA HIS A 71 11.58 -2.20 -6.35
C HIS A 71 12.23 -0.82 -6.40
N ARG A 72 12.89 -0.47 -7.51
CA ARG A 72 13.43 0.90 -7.69
C ARG A 72 12.34 1.97 -7.71
N LEU A 73 11.18 1.64 -8.28
CA LEU A 73 10.03 2.53 -8.36
C LEU A 73 9.36 2.71 -6.99
N ASP A 74 9.15 1.62 -6.25
CA ASP A 74 8.46 1.65 -4.97
C ASP A 74 9.09 0.68 -3.94
N PRO A 75 10.22 1.05 -3.32
CA PRO A 75 10.93 0.18 -2.38
C PRO A 75 10.18 -0.01 -1.06
N SER A 76 9.23 0.86 -0.75
CA SER A 76 8.53 0.91 0.55
C SER A 76 7.00 0.72 0.45
N PHE A 77 6.46 0.36 -0.71
CA PHE A 77 5.02 0.28 -0.96
C PHE A 77 4.26 1.58 -0.63
N GLN A 78 4.89 2.72 -0.90
CA GLN A 78 4.35 4.06 -0.65
C GLN A 78 3.86 4.75 -1.91
N LEU A 79 4.09 4.18 -3.10
CA LEU A 79 3.60 4.74 -4.33
C LEU A 79 2.07 4.69 -4.35
N GLN A 80 1.46 5.86 -4.43
CA GLN A 80 0.01 6.02 -4.50
C GLN A 80 -0.36 6.73 -5.80
N VAL A 81 -1.45 6.28 -6.43
CA VAL A 81 -2.04 7.02 -7.56
C VAL A 81 -2.60 8.34 -7.02
N PRO A 82 -2.29 9.48 -7.66
CA PRO A 82 -2.86 10.77 -7.27
C PRO A 82 -4.38 10.75 -7.28
N LEU A 83 -4.98 11.42 -6.29
CA LEU A 83 -6.43 11.59 -6.22
C LEU A 83 -6.92 12.51 -7.34
N GLY A 84 -8.16 12.28 -7.80
CA GLY A 84 -8.81 13.13 -8.81
C GLY A 84 -8.51 12.75 -10.26
N LEU A 85 -7.66 11.74 -10.51
CA LEU A 85 -7.44 11.21 -11.85
C LEU A 85 -8.61 10.35 -12.32
N SER A 86 -8.99 10.51 -13.58
CA SER A 86 -9.87 9.59 -14.26
C SER A 86 -9.21 8.20 -14.39
N ARG A 87 -10.03 7.20 -14.73
CA ARG A 87 -9.53 5.85 -15.04
C ARG A 87 -8.52 5.85 -16.20
N SER A 88 -8.72 6.72 -17.20
CA SER A 88 -7.82 6.82 -18.35
C SER A 88 -6.45 7.34 -17.93
N GLU A 89 -6.41 8.44 -17.18
CA GLU A 89 -5.17 9.05 -16.70
C GLU A 89 -4.41 8.12 -15.76
N THR A 90 -5.10 7.43 -14.86
CA THR A 90 -4.51 6.42 -13.98
C THR A 90 -3.86 5.28 -14.78
N THR A 91 -4.50 4.87 -15.89
CA THR A 91 -3.96 3.83 -16.77
C THR A 91 -2.69 4.29 -17.48
N VAL A 92 -2.68 5.54 -17.98
CA VAL A 92 -1.50 6.14 -18.60
C VAL A 92 -0.36 6.22 -17.59
N LEU A 93 -0.62 6.75 -16.39
CA LEU A 93 0.37 6.87 -15.31
C LEU A 93 0.97 5.52 -14.93
N GLY A 94 0.14 4.49 -14.76
CA GLY A 94 0.61 3.14 -14.47
C GLY A 94 1.52 2.57 -15.56
N ARG A 95 1.19 2.79 -16.84
CA ARG A 95 2.04 2.37 -17.96
C ARG A 95 3.37 3.10 -17.97
N LEU A 96 3.38 4.39 -17.65
CA LEU A 96 4.61 5.18 -17.55
C LEU A 96 5.52 4.67 -16.42
N TRP A 97 4.97 4.48 -15.23
CA TRP A 97 5.72 3.97 -14.08
C TRP A 97 6.35 2.59 -14.31
N LEU A 98 5.63 1.71 -15.00
CA LEU A 98 6.12 0.37 -15.32
C LEU A 98 7.04 0.33 -16.55
N ASP A 99 7.19 1.46 -17.25
CA ASP A 99 7.88 1.59 -18.53
C ASP A 99 7.36 0.56 -19.57
N VAL A 100 6.04 0.59 -19.72
CA VAL A 100 5.22 -0.17 -20.69
C VAL A 100 4.24 0.73 -21.44
N SER A 101 4.49 2.03 -21.47
CA SER A 101 3.86 2.93 -22.45
C SER A 101 4.39 2.56 -23.83
N PHE A 102 3.51 2.47 -24.82
CA PHE A 102 3.77 2.03 -26.21
C PHE A 102 4.74 2.93 -27.00
N THR A 103 5.92 3.23 -26.45
CA THR A 103 7.03 3.85 -27.16
C THR A 103 7.69 2.81 -28.07
N ASN A 104 8.44 3.26 -29.09
CA ASN A 104 9.16 2.35 -29.97
C ASN A 104 10.16 1.49 -29.21
N SER A 105 10.82 2.02 -28.16
CA SER A 105 11.71 1.20 -27.33
C SER A 105 10.98 0.04 -26.64
N PHE A 106 9.77 0.27 -26.12
CA PHE A 106 8.96 -0.78 -25.53
C PHE A 106 8.45 -1.75 -26.59
N ALA A 107 7.89 -1.24 -27.69
CA ALA A 107 7.34 -2.04 -28.78
C ALA A 107 8.40 -2.95 -29.40
N HIS A 108 9.63 -2.45 -29.59
CA HIS A 108 10.76 -3.24 -30.06
C HIS A 108 11.17 -4.31 -29.05
N ARG A 109 11.24 -3.96 -27.76
CA ARG A 109 11.55 -4.90 -26.67
C ARG A 109 10.59 -6.09 -26.60
N ILE A 110 9.33 -5.91 -27.00
CA ILE A 110 8.31 -6.98 -27.05
C ILE A 110 8.10 -7.57 -28.45
N GLY A 111 8.89 -7.17 -29.44
CA GLY A 111 8.84 -7.71 -30.80
C GLY A 111 7.65 -7.25 -31.65
N ILE A 112 6.99 -6.14 -31.28
CA ILE A 112 5.92 -5.54 -32.08
C ILE A 112 6.49 -4.57 -33.13
N ALA A 113 7.59 -3.89 -32.82
CA ALA A 113 8.24 -2.93 -33.72
C ALA A 113 9.61 -3.43 -34.17
N ASP A 114 9.98 -3.13 -35.41
CA ASP A 114 11.27 -3.51 -36.00
C ASP A 114 12.45 -2.74 -35.41
N SER A 115 12.21 -1.55 -34.84
CA SER A 115 13.24 -0.66 -34.30
C SER A 115 12.77 0.05 -33.03
N ALA A 116 13.71 0.35 -32.13
CA ALA A 116 13.51 1.17 -30.93
C ALA A 116 13.69 2.68 -31.20
N ALA A 117 14.09 3.07 -32.41
CA ALA A 117 14.40 4.45 -32.74
C ALA A 117 13.15 5.33 -32.84
N CYS A 118 13.30 6.60 -32.49
CA CYS A 118 12.31 7.65 -32.73
C CYS A 118 12.33 8.05 -34.20
N ASP A 119 11.16 8.14 -34.83
CA ASP A 119 11.02 8.45 -36.25
C ASP A 119 11.48 9.87 -36.62
N HIS A 120 11.56 10.78 -35.64
CA HIS A 120 11.91 12.18 -35.87
C HIS A 120 13.40 12.50 -35.71
N CYS A 121 14.10 11.79 -34.82
CA CYS A 121 15.48 12.13 -34.47
C CYS A 121 16.44 10.93 -34.48
N GLY A 122 15.93 9.71 -34.67
CA GLY A 122 16.72 8.49 -34.78
C GLY A 122 17.31 7.96 -33.45
N SER A 123 17.22 8.70 -32.34
CA SER A 123 17.63 8.19 -31.03
C SER A 123 16.60 7.21 -30.46
N GLU A 124 16.98 6.38 -29.49
CA GLU A 124 16.04 5.47 -28.82
C GLU A 124 14.84 6.20 -28.21
N GLU A 125 13.63 5.81 -28.62
CA GLU A 125 12.38 6.38 -28.15
C GLU A 125 11.96 5.75 -26.82
N SER A 126 12.60 6.18 -25.73
CA SER A 126 12.19 5.87 -24.36
C SER A 126 11.13 6.84 -23.84
N ILE A 127 10.50 6.54 -22.70
CA ILE A 127 9.62 7.50 -22.00
C ILE A 127 10.34 8.82 -21.74
N ALA A 128 11.60 8.76 -21.26
CA ALA A 128 12.39 9.95 -20.99
C ALA A 128 12.65 10.74 -22.29
N HIS A 129 12.87 10.04 -23.41
CA HIS A 129 12.97 10.69 -24.72
C HIS A 129 11.69 11.45 -25.05
N VAL A 130 10.54 10.78 -25.02
CA VAL A 130 9.24 11.38 -25.37
C VAL A 130 8.92 12.58 -24.48
N LEU A 131 9.15 12.48 -23.16
CA LEU A 131 8.76 13.53 -22.20
C LEU A 131 9.76 14.69 -22.12
N CYS A 132 11.06 14.45 -22.32
CA CYS A 132 12.09 15.44 -21.99
C CYS A 132 12.96 15.88 -23.17
N TYR A 133 13.10 15.07 -24.23
CA TYR A 133 14.15 15.26 -25.23
C TYR A 133 13.64 15.25 -26.68
N SER A 134 12.42 14.80 -26.92
CA SER A 134 11.90 14.65 -28.27
C SER A 134 11.63 16.02 -28.92
N PRO A 135 12.27 16.33 -30.05
CA PRO A 135 12.09 17.61 -30.74
C PRO A 135 10.68 17.80 -31.31
N HIS A 136 9.93 16.70 -31.48
CA HIS A 136 8.54 16.74 -31.92
C HIS A 136 7.61 17.33 -30.83
N TYR A 137 7.87 17.03 -29.56
CA TYR A 137 7.02 17.43 -28.44
C TYR A 137 7.54 18.66 -27.69
N SER A 138 8.75 19.15 -27.97
CA SER A 138 9.32 20.34 -27.34
C SER A 138 8.69 21.67 -27.79
N SER A 139 7.82 21.64 -28.82
CA SER A 139 7.27 22.83 -29.47
C SER A 139 5.74 22.98 -29.34
N GLN A 140 5.09 22.14 -28.51
CA GLN A 140 3.67 22.26 -28.20
C GLN A 140 3.41 22.98 -26.87
#